data_AF-Q4UGC7-F1
#
_entry.id   AF-Q4UGC7-F1
#
_cell.length_a   1.000
_cell.length_b   1.000
_cell.length_c   1.000
_cell.angle_alpha   90.00
_cell.angle_beta   90.00
_cell.angle_gamma   90.00
#
_symmetry.space_group_name_H-M   'P 1'
#
loop_
_entity.id
_entity.type
_entity.pdbx_description
1 polymer ?
#
loop_
_entity_poly.entity_id
_entity_poly.type
_entity_poly.pdbx_seq_one_letter_code
_entity_poly.pdbx_strand_id
1 'polypeptide(L)'
;MKSNIILTGAKTLKNYDWFDHELPLSKLPLMPSLLSTTVGAGIGALCSIIVNCALVELSTSSFFTLYFGFTFIIIGLAILWRLTASSDFNDQNQTRNLKIFGFMIVFSGLLCFFLRKNWFIALPTSLKTVVYTLLGVSTSFALTFTIVDIINYFMATLETTVSKPLVESKSQVHLILSIALVMGAIFGFTFGLMDVEDEAAYHVQLALMKEEKYTYPIGILLGGAAGFGNEYLRQQESWRFNRDNAYDVEI
;
A
#
# COMPACT_ATOMS: atom_id res chain seq x y z
N MET A 1 -42.30 31.52 47.50
CA MET A 1 -40.86 31.40 47.16
C MET A 1 -40.65 30.02 46.52
N LYS A 2 -40.82 29.91 45.19
CA LYS A 2 -40.61 28.67 44.42
C LYS A 2 -39.37 28.89 43.56
N SER A 3 -38.29 28.20 43.89
CA SER A 3 -37.06 28.19 43.11
C SER A 3 -37.25 27.21 41.94
N ASN A 4 -37.25 27.73 40.71
CA ASN A 4 -37.14 26.94 39.50
C ASN A 4 -35.66 26.63 39.27
N ILE A 5 -35.24 25.41 39.61
CA ILE A 5 -33.95 24.86 39.21
C ILE A 5 -34.10 24.44 37.75
N ILE A 6 -33.69 25.32 36.84
CA ILE A 6 -33.56 25.01 35.41
C ILE A 6 -32.34 24.10 35.26
N LEU A 7 -32.58 22.90 34.77
CA LEU A 7 -31.59 21.85 34.52
C LEU A 7 -30.73 22.23 33.30
N THR A 8 -29.68 23.02 33.51
CA THR A 8 -28.69 23.40 32.49
C THR A 8 -27.66 22.28 32.27
N GLY A 9 -28.12 21.03 32.12
CA GLY A 9 -27.25 19.84 32.03
C GLY A 9 -27.23 19.15 30.66
N ALA A 10 -28.08 19.54 29.71
CA ALA A 10 -28.31 18.78 28.48
C ALA A 10 -27.64 19.35 27.21
N LYS A 11 -26.65 20.26 27.34
CA LYS A 11 -25.94 20.83 26.17
C LYS A 11 -24.51 20.32 25.96
N THR A 12 -24.04 19.40 26.79
CA THR A 12 -22.65 18.88 26.77
C THR A 12 -22.49 17.48 26.18
N LEU A 13 -23.43 17.03 25.33
CA LEU A 13 -23.31 15.77 24.57
C LEU A 13 -23.32 15.97 23.04
N LYS A 14 -23.07 17.20 22.54
CA LYS A 14 -23.00 17.50 21.09
C LYS A 14 -21.60 17.26 20.47
N ASN A 15 -20.74 16.48 21.14
CA ASN A 15 -19.35 16.24 20.72
C ASN A 15 -19.03 14.77 20.42
N TYR A 16 -20.05 13.94 20.22
CA TYR A 16 -19.90 12.54 19.79
C TYR A 16 -20.52 12.24 18.41
N ASP A 17 -20.85 13.26 17.62
CA ASP A 17 -21.40 13.11 16.25
C ASP A 17 -20.44 12.36 15.30
N TRP A 18 -19.15 12.23 15.63
CA TRP A 18 -18.19 11.55 14.76
C TRP A 18 -18.46 10.03 14.60
N PHE A 19 -19.04 9.37 15.60
CA PHE A 19 -19.39 7.95 15.53
C PHE A 19 -20.72 7.69 14.82
N ASP A 20 -21.63 8.68 14.77
CA ASP A 20 -22.90 8.58 14.04
C ASP A 20 -22.73 8.80 12.52
N HIS A 21 -21.50 8.97 12.04
CA HIS A 21 -21.15 9.26 10.65
C HIS A 21 -20.47 8.10 9.90
N GLU A 22 -20.25 6.97 10.57
CA GLU A 22 -19.63 5.79 9.97
C GLU A 22 -20.69 4.73 9.64
N LEU A 23 -20.55 4.09 8.48
CA LEU A 23 -21.43 3.00 8.09
C LEU A 23 -21.25 1.85 9.11
N PRO A 24 -22.29 1.47 9.87
CA PRO A 24 -22.15 0.38 10.83
C PRO A 24 -21.82 -0.91 10.07
N LEU A 25 -20.85 -1.68 10.60
CA LEU A 25 -20.36 -2.92 10.00
C LEU A 25 -21.48 -3.92 9.66
N SER A 26 -22.60 -3.86 10.38
CA SER A 26 -23.79 -4.69 10.17
C SER A 26 -24.58 -4.37 8.90
N LYS A 27 -24.39 -3.20 8.29
CA LYS A 27 -25.09 -2.78 7.07
C LYS A 27 -24.27 -2.98 5.79
N LEU A 28 -23.08 -3.58 5.87
CA LEU A 28 -22.31 -3.89 4.66
C LEU A 28 -23.00 -5.00 3.85
N PRO A 29 -23.18 -4.81 2.53
CA PRO A 29 -23.55 -5.87 1.63
C PRO A 29 -22.41 -6.89 1.59
N LEU A 30 -22.72 -8.11 2.02
CA LEU A 30 -21.73 -9.16 2.25
C LEU A 30 -21.08 -9.67 0.95
N MET A 31 -21.86 -9.76 -0.13
CA MET A 31 -21.40 -10.28 -1.42
C MET A 31 -20.28 -9.43 -2.08
N PRO A 32 -20.42 -8.11 -2.26
CA PRO A 32 -19.34 -7.30 -2.84
C PRO A 32 -18.11 -7.22 -1.93
N SER A 33 -18.29 -7.21 -0.60
CA SER A 33 -17.17 -7.27 0.36
C SER A 33 -16.42 -8.59 0.26
N LEU A 34 -17.13 -9.72 0.12
CA LEU A 34 -16.51 -11.03 -0.07
C LEU A 34 -15.73 -11.08 -1.39
N LEU A 35 -16.32 -10.61 -2.49
CA LEU A 35 -15.67 -10.58 -3.80
C LEU A 35 -14.41 -9.69 -3.80
N SER A 36 -14.49 -8.51 -3.20
CA SER A 36 -13.32 -7.62 -3.10
C SER A 36 -12.22 -8.24 -2.23
N THR A 37 -12.59 -8.93 -1.16
CA THR A 37 -11.63 -9.63 -0.29
C THR A 37 -10.95 -10.77 -1.03
N THR A 38 -11.67 -11.58 -1.80
CA THR A 38 -11.07 -12.69 -2.56
C THR A 38 -10.17 -12.20 -3.69
N VAL A 39 -10.58 -11.16 -4.42
CA VAL A 39 -9.75 -10.54 -5.46
C VAL A 39 -8.51 -9.89 -4.84
N GLY A 40 -8.66 -9.15 -3.74
CA GLY A 40 -7.55 -8.54 -3.01
C GLY A 40 -6.55 -9.58 -2.50
N ALA A 41 -7.04 -10.70 -1.95
CA ALA A 41 -6.20 -11.82 -1.52
C ALA A 41 -5.42 -12.44 -2.68
N GLY A 42 -6.05 -12.62 -3.85
CA GLY A 42 -5.39 -13.11 -5.06
C GLY A 42 -4.29 -12.17 -5.56
N ILE A 43 -4.57 -10.86 -5.61
CA ILE A 43 -3.57 -9.84 -5.98
C ILE A 43 -2.42 -9.84 -4.96
N GLY A 44 -2.71 -9.90 -3.66
CA GLY A 44 -1.71 -9.96 -2.60
C GLY A 44 -0.80 -11.20 -2.68
N ALA A 45 -1.36 -12.36 -3.04
CA ALA A 45 -0.58 -13.57 -3.29
C ALA A 45 0.38 -13.39 -4.48
N LEU A 46 -0.10 -12.80 -5.59
CA LEU A 46 0.74 -12.49 -6.75
C LEU A 46 1.84 -11.48 -6.40
N CYS A 47 1.52 -10.44 -5.63
CA CYS A 47 2.49 -9.46 -5.15
C CYS A 47 3.60 -10.15 -4.32
N SER A 48 3.22 -11.08 -3.44
CA SER A 48 4.18 -11.84 -2.64
C SER A 48 5.15 -12.63 -3.50
N ILE A 49 4.67 -13.32 -4.53
CA ILE A 49 5.52 -14.11 -5.44
C ILE A 49 6.47 -13.19 -6.20
N ILE A 50 5.96 -12.09 -6.76
CA ILE A 50 6.77 -11.18 -7.58
C ILE A 50 7.84 -10.48 -6.73
N VAL A 51 7.48 -9.97 -5.54
CA VAL A 51 8.44 -9.28 -4.67
C VAL A 51 9.51 -10.25 -4.17
N ASN A 52 9.12 -11.47 -3.77
CA ASN A 52 10.08 -12.47 -3.35
C ASN A 52 11.06 -12.81 -4.49
N CYS A 53 10.55 -13.11 -5.68
CA CYS A 53 11.37 -13.37 -6.86
C CYS A 53 12.30 -12.20 -7.20
N ALA A 54 11.82 -10.96 -7.12
CA ALA A 54 12.62 -9.77 -7.38
C ALA A 54 13.77 -9.60 -6.36
N LEU A 55 13.53 -9.88 -5.08
CA LEU A 55 14.57 -9.81 -4.03
C LEU A 55 15.65 -10.87 -4.25
N VAL A 56 15.26 -12.09 -4.61
CA VAL A 56 16.18 -13.19 -4.93
C VAL A 56 17.04 -12.88 -6.15
N GLU A 57 16.43 -12.37 -7.21
CA GLU A 57 17.17 -12.04 -8.42
C GLU A 57 18.14 -10.87 -8.19
N LEU A 58 17.72 -9.92 -7.34
CA LEU A 58 18.54 -8.76 -6.96
C LEU A 58 19.76 -9.15 -6.10
N SER A 59 19.64 -10.16 -5.23
CA SER A 59 20.75 -10.63 -4.39
C SER A 59 21.73 -11.53 -5.15
N THR A 60 21.25 -12.33 -6.11
CA THR A 60 22.07 -13.34 -6.79
C THR A 60 22.82 -12.80 -8.00
N SER A 61 22.26 -11.85 -8.75
CA SER A 61 22.80 -11.43 -10.04
C SER A 61 23.07 -9.94 -10.14
N SER A 62 24.36 -9.60 -10.35
CA SER A 62 24.79 -8.21 -10.53
C SER A 62 24.21 -7.52 -11.76
N PHE A 63 23.81 -8.28 -12.79
CA PHE A 63 23.15 -7.72 -13.97
C PHE A 63 21.73 -7.24 -13.61
N PHE A 64 20.98 -8.09 -12.90
CA PHE A 64 19.63 -7.78 -12.47
C PHE A 64 19.60 -6.65 -11.43
N THR A 65 20.58 -6.57 -10.51
CA THR A 65 20.70 -5.42 -9.59
C THR A 65 20.79 -4.09 -10.33
N LEU A 66 21.53 -4.02 -11.45
CA LEU A 66 21.62 -2.79 -12.25
C LEU A 66 20.30 -2.48 -12.96
N TYR A 67 19.67 -3.51 -13.53
CA TYR A 67 18.37 -3.36 -14.19
C TYR A 67 17.30 -2.83 -13.22
N PHE A 68 17.19 -3.42 -12.02
CA PHE A 68 16.26 -2.96 -10.99
C PHE A 68 16.64 -1.57 -10.45
N GLY A 69 17.94 -1.26 -10.32
CA GLY A 69 18.42 0.07 -9.94
C GLY A 69 17.94 1.16 -10.90
N PHE A 70 18.14 0.97 -12.22
CA PHE A 70 17.63 1.91 -13.22
C PHE A 70 16.09 1.99 -13.22
N THR A 71 15.43 0.84 -13.08
CA THR A 71 13.96 0.76 -13.06
C THR A 71 13.38 1.54 -11.88
N PHE A 72 13.94 1.42 -10.68
CA PHE A 72 13.51 2.19 -9.51
C PHE A 72 13.78 3.68 -9.65
N ILE A 73 14.89 4.09 -10.27
CA ILE A 73 15.13 5.51 -10.55
C ILE A 73 14.06 6.05 -11.52
N ILE A 74 13.78 5.34 -12.61
CA ILE A 74 12.79 5.76 -13.61
C ILE A 74 11.39 5.83 -12.98
N ILE A 75 10.96 4.78 -12.28
CA ILE A 75 9.63 4.74 -11.63
C ILE A 75 9.54 5.82 -10.54
N GLY A 76 10.56 5.98 -9.71
CA GLY A 76 10.59 6.99 -8.66
C GLY A 76 10.51 8.42 -9.23
N LEU A 77 11.23 8.71 -10.32
CA LEU A 77 11.14 9.99 -11.02
C LEU A 77 9.77 10.19 -11.68
N ALA A 78 9.20 9.16 -12.29
CA ALA A 78 7.86 9.23 -12.88
C ALA A 78 6.79 9.54 -11.83
N ILE A 79 6.87 8.92 -10.65
CA ILE A 79 5.96 9.21 -9.52
C ILE A 79 6.14 10.65 -9.04
N LEU A 80 7.38 11.11 -8.83
CA LEU A 80 7.65 12.50 -8.42
C LEU A 80 7.17 13.52 -9.45
N TRP A 81 7.34 13.22 -10.74
CA TRP A 81 6.82 14.03 -11.84
C TRP A 81 5.29 14.13 -11.78
N ARG A 82 4.59 12.99 -11.66
CA ARG A 82 3.13 12.93 -11.56
C ARG A 82 2.60 13.71 -10.35
N LEU A 83 3.26 13.60 -9.20
CA LEU A 83 2.90 14.32 -7.97
C LEU A 83 3.09 15.84 -8.09
N THR A 84 4.06 16.28 -8.90
CA THR A 84 4.32 17.70 -9.13
C THR A 84 3.34 18.28 -10.14
N ALA A 85 2.98 17.50 -11.17
CA ALA A 85 1.97 17.88 -12.16
C ALA A 85 0.55 17.97 -11.56
N SER A 86 0.23 17.20 -10.52
CA SER A 86 -1.07 17.24 -9.82
C SER A 86 -1.18 18.33 -8.74
N SER A 87 -0.36 19.39 -8.80
CA SER A 87 -0.23 20.43 -7.76
C SER A 87 -1.40 21.42 -7.66
N ASP A 88 -2.58 21.07 -8.19
CA ASP A 88 -3.79 21.91 -8.15
C ASP A 88 -4.69 21.69 -6.90
N PHE A 89 -4.32 20.81 -5.95
CA PHE A 89 -5.20 20.48 -4.81
C PHE A 89 -4.64 20.84 -3.42
N ASN A 90 -5.54 21.44 -2.63
CA ASN A 90 -5.43 22.08 -1.31
C ASN A 90 -4.88 21.23 -0.12
N ASP A 91 -4.34 20.03 -0.35
CA ASP A 91 -3.85 19.12 0.72
C ASP A 91 -2.32 19.02 0.77
N GLN A 92 -1.69 20.01 1.42
CA GLN A 92 -0.22 20.10 1.54
C GLN A 92 0.43 18.91 2.27
N ASN A 93 -0.26 18.31 3.25
CA ASN A 93 0.32 17.23 4.06
C ASN A 93 0.39 15.89 3.31
N GLN A 94 -0.60 15.59 2.46
CA GLN A 94 -0.65 14.32 1.72
C GLN A 94 0.38 14.31 0.59
N THR A 95 0.47 15.40 -0.17
CA THR A 95 1.47 15.57 -1.23
C THR A 95 2.90 15.50 -0.67
N ARG A 96 3.12 15.98 0.57
CA ARG A 96 4.40 15.83 1.28
C ARG A 96 4.75 14.37 1.56
N ASN A 97 3.81 13.58 2.10
CA ASN A 97 4.06 12.16 2.40
C ASN A 97 4.37 11.35 1.14
N LEU A 98 3.62 11.55 0.05
CA LEU A 98 3.87 10.84 -1.21
C LEU A 98 5.20 11.24 -1.86
N LYS A 99 5.61 12.51 -1.75
CA LYS A 99 6.94 12.96 -2.20
C LYS A 99 8.06 12.26 -1.43
N ILE A 100 7.92 12.10 -0.11
CA ILE A 100 8.91 11.37 0.72
C ILE A 100 9.06 9.93 0.22
N PHE A 101 7.97 9.25 -0.10
CA PHE A 101 8.03 7.89 -0.67
C PHE A 101 8.70 7.86 -2.05
N GLY A 102 8.40 8.82 -2.93
CA GLY A 102 9.08 8.93 -4.22
C GLY A 102 10.60 9.10 -4.08
N PHE A 103 11.05 9.97 -3.15
CA PHE A 103 12.47 10.13 -2.85
C PHE A 103 13.09 8.86 -2.26
N MET A 104 12.37 8.14 -1.40
CA MET A 104 12.82 6.87 -0.83
C MET A 104 13.06 5.81 -1.92
N ILE A 105 12.19 5.72 -2.93
CA ILE A 105 12.35 4.79 -4.06
C ILE A 105 13.58 5.14 -4.90
N VAL A 106 13.77 6.42 -5.22
CA VAL A 106 14.95 6.88 -5.95
C VAL A 106 16.22 6.58 -5.16
N PHE A 107 16.20 6.85 -3.85
CA PHE A 107 17.32 6.53 -2.95
C PHE A 107 17.61 5.04 -2.89
N SER A 108 16.57 4.19 -2.82
CA SER A 108 16.71 2.74 -2.89
C SER A 108 17.31 2.29 -4.23
N GLY A 109 16.92 2.91 -5.35
CA GLY A 109 17.53 2.66 -6.66
C GLY A 109 19.01 3.03 -6.74
N LEU A 110 19.41 4.12 -6.07
CA LEU A 110 20.83 4.48 -5.92
C LEU A 110 21.58 3.46 -5.06
N LEU A 111 20.98 3.00 -3.97
CA LEU A 111 21.57 1.96 -3.10
C LEU A 111 21.78 0.63 -3.84
N CYS A 112 20.93 0.27 -4.82
CA CYS A 112 21.16 -0.88 -5.69
C CYS A 112 22.51 -0.80 -6.42
N PHE A 113 22.97 0.39 -6.83
CA PHE A 113 24.28 0.55 -7.47
C PHE A 113 25.44 0.39 -6.47
N PHE A 114 25.25 0.85 -5.23
CA PHE A 114 26.22 0.70 -4.14
C PHE A 114 26.34 -0.72 -3.60
N LEU A 115 25.32 -1.55 -3.83
CA LEU A 115 25.30 -2.98 -3.50
C LEU A 115 26.35 -3.82 -4.27
N ARG A 116 27.09 -3.21 -5.21
CA ARG A 116 28.09 -3.92 -6.03
C ARG A 116 29.33 -4.36 -5.22
N LYS A 117 29.38 -5.67 -4.95
CA LYS A 117 30.50 -6.63 -4.77
C LYS A 117 31.56 -6.46 -3.68
N ASN A 118 31.92 -5.27 -3.17
CA ASN A 118 33.03 -5.18 -2.19
C ASN A 118 32.67 -4.56 -0.83
N TRP A 119 31.58 -3.79 -0.74
CA TRP A 119 31.14 -3.19 0.52
C TRP A 119 30.21 -4.11 1.32
N PHE A 120 29.47 -5.01 0.66
CA PHE A 120 28.45 -5.84 1.29
C PHE A 120 29.02 -6.98 2.15
N ILE A 121 30.17 -7.55 1.73
CA ILE A 121 30.88 -8.60 2.47
C ILE A 121 31.38 -8.11 3.85
N ALA A 122 31.59 -6.79 4.01
CA ALA A 122 32.06 -6.19 5.25
C ALA A 122 30.94 -5.62 6.14
N LEU A 123 29.68 -5.66 5.68
CA LEU A 123 28.56 -5.06 6.42
C LEU A 123 28.01 -6.02 7.48
N PRO A 124 27.69 -5.53 8.69
CA PRO A 124 27.00 -6.34 9.68
C PRO A 124 25.61 -6.73 9.17
N THR A 125 25.15 -7.94 9.54
CA THR A 125 23.85 -8.51 9.15
C THR A 125 22.70 -7.52 9.35
N SER A 126 22.73 -6.70 10.41
CA SER A 126 21.70 -5.68 10.67
C SER A 126 21.59 -4.63 9.56
N LEU A 127 22.71 -4.14 9.00
CA LEU A 127 22.66 -3.13 7.94
C LEU A 127 22.23 -3.78 6.62
N LYS A 128 22.67 -5.01 6.36
CA LYS A 128 22.21 -5.84 5.24
C LYS A 128 20.69 -5.99 5.29
N THR A 129 20.11 -6.35 6.45
CA THR A 129 18.66 -6.46 6.63
C THR A 129 17.93 -5.13 6.37
N VAL A 130 18.47 -4.00 6.84
CA VAL A 130 17.86 -2.68 6.62
C VAL A 130 17.83 -2.33 5.13
N VAL A 131 18.91 -2.62 4.39
CA VAL A 131 18.96 -2.39 2.94
C VAL A 131 17.94 -3.25 2.22
N TYR A 132 17.84 -4.54 2.52
CA TYR A 132 16.82 -5.42 1.93
C TYR A 132 15.39 -5.03 2.30
N THR A 133 15.17 -4.53 3.52
CA THR A 133 13.87 -3.98 3.94
C THR A 133 13.49 -2.78 3.08
N LEU A 134 14.42 -1.86 2.85
CA LEU A 134 14.19 -0.68 2.00
C LEU A 134 13.92 -1.07 0.53
N LEU A 135 14.63 -2.07 0.02
CA LEU A 135 14.41 -2.63 -1.31
C LEU A 135 13.05 -3.31 -1.43
N GLY A 136 12.67 -4.11 -0.42
CA GLY A 136 11.36 -4.75 -0.33
C GLY A 136 10.22 -3.73 -0.33
N VAL A 137 10.30 -2.71 0.53
CA VAL A 137 9.32 -1.61 0.57
C VAL A 137 9.24 -0.90 -0.77
N SER A 138 10.37 -0.54 -1.38
CA SER A 138 10.40 0.18 -2.66
C SER A 138 9.81 -0.65 -3.80
N THR A 139 10.11 -1.95 -3.84
CA THR A 139 9.58 -2.89 -4.84
C THR A 139 8.07 -3.08 -4.67
N SER A 140 7.61 -3.37 -3.45
CA SER A 140 6.18 -3.55 -3.16
C SER A 140 5.38 -2.30 -3.44
N PHE A 141 5.93 -1.11 -3.13
CA PHE A 141 5.28 0.15 -3.42
C PHE A 141 5.16 0.41 -4.93
N ALA A 142 6.25 0.25 -5.68
CA ALA A 142 6.25 0.42 -7.14
C ALA A 142 5.29 -0.55 -7.83
N LEU A 143 5.28 -1.81 -7.39
CA LEU A 143 4.40 -2.84 -7.90
C LEU A 143 2.94 -2.53 -7.59
N THR A 144 2.62 -2.12 -6.37
CA THR A 144 1.25 -1.76 -5.98
C THR A 144 0.75 -0.56 -6.79
N PHE A 145 1.57 0.47 -6.96
CA PHE A 145 1.24 1.63 -7.79
C PHE A 145 0.96 1.23 -9.23
N THR A 146 1.80 0.36 -9.81
CA THR A 146 1.62 -0.17 -11.17
C THR A 146 0.32 -0.97 -11.29
N ILE A 147 0.00 -1.82 -10.31
CA ILE A 147 -1.26 -2.59 -10.30
C ILE A 147 -2.47 -1.65 -10.23
N VAL A 148 -2.43 -0.64 -9.35
CA VAL A 148 -3.52 0.34 -9.23
C VAL A 148 -3.71 1.10 -10.55
N ASP A 149 -2.62 1.54 -11.19
CA ASP A 149 -2.68 2.22 -12.48
C ASP A 149 -3.21 1.30 -13.59
N ILE A 150 -2.82 0.03 -13.62
CA ILE A 150 -3.35 -0.97 -14.56
C ILE A 150 -4.85 -1.17 -14.35
N ILE A 151 -5.30 -1.36 -13.10
CA ILE A 151 -6.72 -1.53 -12.76
C ILE A 151 -7.50 -0.28 -13.20
N ASN A 152 -7.00 0.91 -12.86
CA ASN A 152 -7.63 2.17 -13.24
C ASN A 152 -7.71 2.34 -14.76
N TYR A 153 -6.65 1.96 -15.49
CA TYR A 153 -6.64 1.97 -16.94
C TYR A 153 -7.70 1.03 -17.54
N PHE A 154 -7.74 -0.23 -17.10
CA PHE A 154 -8.74 -1.19 -17.58
C PHE A 154 -10.17 -0.74 -17.29
N MET A 155 -10.43 -0.23 -16.09
CA MET A 155 -11.76 0.30 -15.73
C MET A 155 -12.15 1.49 -16.63
N ALA A 156 -11.22 2.43 -16.86
CA ALA A 156 -11.46 3.56 -17.75
C ALA A 156 -11.74 3.14 -19.21
N THR A 157 -11.17 2.02 -19.68
CA THR A 157 -11.44 1.50 -21.04
C THR A 157 -12.75 0.72 -21.17
N LEU A 158 -13.26 0.15 -20.07
CA LEU A 158 -14.48 -0.65 -20.06
C LEU A 158 -15.74 0.19 -19.80
N GLU A 159 -15.62 1.34 -19.16
CA GLU A 159 -16.73 2.25 -18.91
C GLU A 159 -17.00 3.15 -20.13
N THR A 160 -18.17 2.96 -20.76
CA THR A 160 -18.63 3.77 -21.92
C THR A 160 -19.30 5.09 -21.51
N THR A 161 -19.49 5.31 -20.21
CA THR A 161 -20.12 6.51 -19.62
C THR A 161 -19.18 7.08 -18.58
N VAL A 162 -19.14 8.41 -18.47
CA VAL A 162 -18.33 9.17 -17.51
C VAL A 162 -18.69 8.76 -16.08
N SER A 163 -18.10 7.68 -15.59
CA SER A 163 -18.23 7.15 -14.24
C SER A 163 -16.85 7.09 -13.61
N LYS A 164 -16.82 7.18 -12.28
CA LYS A 164 -15.64 7.48 -11.47
C LYS A 164 -14.71 6.27 -11.37
N PRO A 165 -13.38 6.42 -11.55
CA PRO A 165 -12.43 5.31 -11.48
C PRO A 165 -12.41 4.63 -10.09
N LEU A 166 -12.10 3.33 -10.07
CA LEU A 166 -12.24 2.42 -8.91
C LEU A 166 -11.39 2.80 -7.69
N VAL A 167 -10.32 3.58 -7.88
CA VAL A 167 -9.45 4.10 -6.82
C VAL A 167 -9.24 5.60 -7.04
N GLU A 168 -10.25 6.40 -6.72
CA GLU A 168 -10.15 7.87 -6.77
C GLU A 168 -9.97 8.47 -5.36
N SER A 169 -10.57 7.87 -4.34
CA SER A 169 -10.63 8.49 -3.02
C SER A 169 -9.25 8.50 -2.35
N LYS A 170 -8.86 9.67 -1.82
CA LYS A 170 -7.59 9.88 -1.11
C LYS A 170 -7.38 8.84 0.01
N SER A 171 -8.47 8.42 0.66
CA SER A 171 -8.47 7.41 1.71
C SER A 171 -8.15 6.00 1.19
N GLN A 172 -8.66 5.62 0.02
CA GLN A 172 -8.41 4.31 -0.60
C GLN A 172 -6.95 4.18 -1.03
N VAL A 173 -6.41 5.22 -1.67
CA VAL A 173 -5.01 5.30 -2.05
C VAL A 173 -4.13 5.18 -0.80
N HIS A 174 -4.44 5.91 0.27
CA HIS A 174 -3.64 5.85 1.49
C HIS A 174 -3.67 4.47 2.16
N LEU A 175 -4.83 3.81 2.18
CA LEU A 175 -4.97 2.45 2.70
C LEU A 175 -4.10 1.48 1.90
N ILE A 176 -4.21 1.49 0.57
CA ILE A 176 -3.44 0.60 -0.31
C ILE A 176 -1.93 0.84 -0.14
N LEU A 177 -1.49 2.11 -0.09
CA LEU A 177 -0.09 2.45 0.12
C LEU A 177 0.42 2.01 1.51
N SER A 178 -0.39 2.16 2.55
CA SER A 178 -0.02 1.73 3.91
C SER A 178 0.18 0.22 3.99
N ILE A 179 -0.70 -0.55 3.33
CA ILE A 179 -0.60 -2.01 3.29
C ILE A 179 0.60 -2.44 2.44
N ALA A 180 0.86 -1.79 1.31
CA ALA A 180 2.04 -2.06 0.48
C ALA A 180 3.35 -1.81 1.23
N LEU A 181 3.40 -0.77 2.06
CA LEU A 181 4.55 -0.47 2.92
C LEU A 181 4.76 -1.58 3.95
N VAL A 182 3.71 -1.97 4.69
CA VAL A 182 3.78 -3.04 5.68
C VAL A 182 4.19 -4.37 5.03
N MET A 183 3.58 -4.69 3.89
CA MET A 183 3.88 -5.89 3.12
C MET A 183 5.35 -5.93 2.68
N GLY A 184 5.85 -4.88 2.02
CA GLY A 184 7.23 -4.81 1.56
C GLY A 184 8.25 -4.78 2.70
N ALA A 185 7.91 -4.16 3.83
CA ALA A 185 8.75 -4.17 5.02
C ALA A 185 8.89 -5.58 5.59
N ILE A 186 7.79 -6.32 5.72
CA ILE A 186 7.83 -7.71 6.22
C ILE A 186 8.62 -8.60 5.27
N PHE A 187 8.41 -8.46 3.95
CA PHE A 187 9.10 -9.27 2.95
C PHE A 187 10.61 -8.99 2.94
N GLY A 188 11.01 -7.73 2.81
CA GLY A 188 12.43 -7.37 2.79
C GLY A 188 13.15 -7.63 4.12
N PHE A 189 12.46 -7.50 5.26
CA PHE A 189 13.01 -7.85 6.56
C PHE A 189 13.22 -9.35 6.72
N THR A 190 12.25 -10.17 6.29
CA THR A 190 12.36 -11.64 6.34
C THR A 190 13.50 -12.12 5.44
N PHE A 191 13.56 -11.62 4.21
CA PHE A 191 14.63 -11.90 3.25
C PHE A 191 16.01 -11.54 3.82
N GLY A 192 16.13 -10.32 4.37
CA GLY A 192 17.37 -9.81 4.92
C GLY A 192 17.82 -10.46 6.23
N LEU A 193 16.93 -11.14 6.97
CA LEU A 193 17.28 -11.92 8.16
C LEU A 193 17.73 -13.35 7.83
N MET A 194 17.19 -13.94 6.75
CA MET A 194 17.53 -15.31 6.36
C MET A 194 18.92 -15.43 5.73
N ASP A 195 19.57 -14.29 5.43
CA ASP A 195 20.95 -14.20 4.93
C ASP A 195 21.26 -15.19 3.79
N VAL A 196 20.27 -15.34 2.89
CA VAL A 196 20.23 -16.37 1.83
C VAL A 196 21.42 -16.28 0.86
N GLU A 197 22.09 -15.12 0.80
CA GLU A 197 23.27 -14.87 -0.03
C GLU A 197 24.53 -15.61 0.47
N ASP A 198 24.65 -15.85 1.78
CA ASP A 198 25.86 -16.42 2.40
C ASP A 198 25.79 -17.95 2.59
N GLU A 199 24.66 -18.59 2.25
CA GLU A 199 24.50 -20.05 2.27
C GLU A 199 25.01 -20.68 0.96
N ALA A 200 25.71 -21.82 1.05
CA ALA A 200 26.23 -22.54 -0.11
C ALA A 200 25.09 -22.84 -1.11
N ALA A 201 25.35 -22.68 -2.43
CA ALA A 201 24.35 -22.67 -3.50
C ALA A 201 23.29 -23.80 -3.49
N TYR A 202 23.56 -24.94 -2.84
CA TYR A 202 22.61 -26.04 -2.66
C TYR A 202 21.55 -25.77 -1.56
N HIS A 203 21.90 -25.01 -0.52
CA HIS A 203 20.98 -24.60 0.55
C HIS A 203 20.09 -23.42 0.16
N VAL A 204 20.50 -22.64 -0.85
CA VAL A 204 19.74 -21.49 -1.35
C VAL A 204 18.32 -21.90 -1.76
N GLN A 205 18.14 -22.97 -2.55
CA GLN A 205 16.80 -23.41 -2.96
C GLN A 205 15.90 -23.81 -1.77
N LEU A 206 16.48 -24.42 -0.74
CA LEU A 206 15.75 -24.82 0.47
C LEU A 206 15.39 -23.61 1.34
N ALA A 207 16.29 -22.63 1.46
CA ALA A 207 16.03 -21.37 2.12
C ALA A 207 14.94 -20.57 1.40
N LEU A 208 14.95 -20.55 0.06
CA LEU A 208 13.93 -19.89 -0.75
C LEU A 208 12.55 -20.51 -0.60
N MET A 209 12.44 -21.85 -0.62
CA MET A 209 11.15 -22.52 -0.36
C MET A 209 10.64 -22.27 1.06
N LYS A 210 11.53 -22.15 2.04
CA LYS A 210 11.17 -21.82 3.42
C LYS A 210 10.65 -20.38 3.52
N GLU A 211 11.32 -19.43 2.85
CA GLU A 211 10.90 -18.03 2.81
C GLU A 211 9.55 -17.84 2.12
N GLU A 212 9.35 -18.50 0.98
CA GLU A 212 8.10 -18.45 0.22
C GLU A 212 6.92 -18.91 1.08
N LYS A 213 7.11 -19.95 1.91
CA LYS A 213 6.10 -20.45 2.84
C LYS A 213 5.69 -19.40 3.90
N TYR A 214 6.58 -18.48 4.28
CA TYR A 214 6.27 -17.42 5.25
C TYR A 214 5.67 -16.18 4.59
N THR A 215 6.17 -15.75 3.44
CA THR A 215 5.72 -14.54 2.77
C THR A 215 4.36 -14.71 2.09
N TYR A 216 4.09 -15.89 1.52
CA TYR A 216 2.84 -16.18 0.82
C TYR A 216 1.55 -15.97 1.66
N PRO A 217 1.40 -16.53 2.88
CA PRO A 217 0.22 -16.29 3.71
C PRO A 217 0.09 -14.83 4.14
N ILE A 218 1.21 -14.14 4.34
CA ILE A 218 1.22 -12.71 4.70
C ILE A 218 0.69 -11.88 3.53
N GLY A 219 1.11 -12.19 2.30
CA GLY A 219 0.57 -11.58 1.08
C GLY A 219 -0.94 -11.76 0.94
N ILE A 220 -1.45 -12.97 1.17
CA ILE A 220 -2.89 -13.28 1.14
C ILE A 220 -3.66 -12.47 2.19
N LEU A 221 -3.18 -12.46 3.44
CA LEU A 221 -3.85 -11.77 4.54
C LEU A 221 -3.89 -10.25 4.34
N LEU A 222 -2.75 -9.66 3.99
CA LEU A 222 -2.64 -8.22 3.76
C LEU A 222 -3.39 -7.80 2.48
N GLY A 223 -3.34 -8.61 1.42
CA GLY A 223 -4.11 -8.37 0.19
C GLY A 223 -5.62 -8.47 0.43
N GLY A 224 -6.07 -9.46 1.21
CA GLY A 224 -7.47 -9.60 1.61
C GLY A 224 -7.93 -8.41 2.46
N ALA A 225 -7.11 -7.97 3.41
CA ALA A 225 -7.38 -6.76 4.21
C ALA A 225 -7.45 -5.50 3.34
N ALA A 226 -6.59 -5.39 2.32
CA ALA A 226 -6.63 -4.29 1.35
C ALA A 226 -7.92 -4.30 0.54
N GLY A 227 -8.32 -5.46 0.03
CA GLY A 227 -9.57 -5.63 -0.73
C GLY A 227 -10.82 -5.31 0.11
N PHE A 228 -10.88 -5.84 1.33
CA PHE A 228 -11.97 -5.55 2.26
C PHE A 228 -12.02 -4.06 2.63
N GLY A 229 -10.88 -3.49 3.02
CA GLY A 229 -10.77 -2.09 3.41
C GLY A 229 -11.10 -1.13 2.26
N ASN A 230 -10.67 -1.45 1.03
CA ASN A 230 -10.98 -0.65 -0.14
C ASN A 230 -12.49 -0.63 -0.43
N GLU A 231 -13.15 -1.78 -0.32
CA GLU A 231 -14.60 -1.90 -0.50
C GLU A 231 -15.38 -1.22 0.64
N TYR A 232 -14.91 -1.35 1.88
CA TYR A 232 -15.48 -0.65 3.03
C TYR A 232 -15.46 0.88 2.82
N LEU A 233 -14.31 1.42 2.41
CA LEU A 233 -14.17 2.85 2.11
C LEU A 233 -15.06 3.28 0.93
N ARG A 234 -15.18 2.44 -0.10
CA ARG A 234 -16.05 2.70 -1.27
C ARG A 234 -17.52 2.84 -0.85
N GLN A 235 -17.98 1.95 0.02
CA GLN A 235 -19.36 1.99 0.52
C GLN A 235 -19.59 3.11 1.53
N GLN A 236 -18.57 3.47 2.31
CA GLN A 236 -18.65 4.62 3.20
C GLN A 236 -18.84 5.92 2.40
N GLU A 237 -18.15 6.07 1.28
CA GLU A 237 -18.26 7.24 0.40
C GLU A 237 -19.63 7.31 -0.29
N SER A 238 -20.15 6.18 -0.79
CA SER A 238 -21.50 6.13 -1.37
C SER A 238 -22.60 6.43 -0.35
N TRP A 239 -22.45 5.96 0.90
CA TRP A 239 -23.37 6.25 1.99
C TRP A 239 -23.38 7.75 2.33
N ARG A 240 -22.20 8.38 2.42
CA ARG A 240 -22.10 9.83 2.68
C ARG A 240 -22.76 10.63 1.56
N PHE A 241 -22.47 10.32 0.31
CA PHE A 241 -23.06 11.01 -0.85
C PHE A 241 -24.60 10.90 -0.88
N ASN A 242 -25.15 9.71 -0.66
CA ASN A 242 -26.60 9.51 -0.70
C ASN A 242 -27.33 10.22 0.45
N ARG A 243 -26.65 10.36 1.60
CA ARG A 243 -27.16 11.09 2.75
C ARG A 243 -27.13 12.60 2.54
N ASP A 244 -26.02 13.13 2.04
CA ASP A 244 -25.87 14.58 1.84
C ASP A 244 -26.87 15.08 0.78
N ASN A 245 -27.09 14.30 -0.29
CA ASN A 245 -28.15 14.59 -1.28
C ASN A 245 -29.57 14.50 -0.69
N ALA A 246 -29.81 13.66 0.32
CA ALA A 246 -31.14 13.55 0.94
C ALA A 246 -31.51 14.79 1.74
N TYR A 247 -30.53 15.51 2.29
CA TYR A 247 -30.75 16.77 3.02
C TYR A 247 -30.92 17.98 2.08
N ASP A 248 -30.35 17.93 0.87
CA ASP A 248 -30.47 19.00 -0.12
C ASP A 248 -31.86 19.05 -0.82
N VAL A 249 -32.71 18.02 -0.66
CA VAL A 249 -34.07 18.00 -1.21
C VAL A 249 -35.13 18.58 -0.25
N GLU A 250 -34.76 18.86 1.01
CA GLU A 250 -35.69 19.34 2.04
C GLU A 250 -35.66 20.88 2.24
N ILE A 251 -35.11 21.65 1.30
CA ILE A 251 -35.08 23.14 1.34
C ILE A 251 -35.91 23.75 0.21
#